data_AF-A0A662Q5Q1-F1
#
_entry.id   AF-A0A662Q5Q1-F1
#
_cell.length_a   1.000
_cell.length_b   1.000
_cell.length_c   1.000
_cell.angle_alpha   90.00
_cell.angle_beta   90.00
_cell.angle_gamma   90.00
#
_symmetry.space_group_name_H-M   'P 1'
#
loop_
_entity.id
_entity.type
_entity.pdbx_description
1 polymer ?
#
loop_
_entity_poly.entity_id
_entity_poly.type
_entity_poly.pdbx_seq_one_letter_code
_entity_poly.pdbx_strand_id
1 'polypeptide(L)'
;MPKNKSGKRKRRGIYFSARAKRRRRRAIYAIFFLVFVILVTAYFLQAFGENKPGEEEHVKRAVILDGLSLDFPNSSFIDSAKRILEHAGFMVEVYSGDNVTLSLLQKLAAGDYRLIIFRVHGGRIRQPIGLFIEGCSPDSQRKDIESGYILLGRPYFSNATYCVIPPHYILDKLR
;
A
#
# COMPACT_ATOMS: atom_id res chain seq x y z
N MET A 1 66.68 -6.77 -88.04
CA MET A 1 66.81 -6.37 -86.61
C MET A 1 65.56 -5.62 -86.18
N PRO A 2 65.01 -5.90 -84.97
CA PRO A 2 63.66 -5.54 -84.54
C PRO A 2 63.64 -4.31 -83.60
N LYS A 3 62.48 -3.68 -83.40
CA LYS A 3 62.18 -2.95 -82.15
C LYS A 3 60.74 -3.18 -81.68
N ASN A 4 60.68 -3.99 -80.64
CA ASN A 4 59.61 -4.24 -79.69
C ASN A 4 59.00 -2.94 -79.12
N LYS A 5 57.67 -2.85 -79.02
CA LYS A 5 56.98 -1.96 -78.08
C LYS A 5 55.78 -2.65 -77.45
N SER A 6 55.97 -3.02 -76.19
CA SER A 6 54.97 -3.53 -75.24
C SER A 6 53.85 -2.51 -74.98
N GLY A 7 52.62 -2.87 -75.32
CA GLY A 7 51.40 -2.12 -74.95
C GLY A 7 50.84 -2.61 -73.62
N LYS A 8 50.86 -1.73 -72.61
CA LYS A 8 50.52 -1.98 -71.20
C LYS A 8 49.07 -2.46 -70.98
N ARG A 9 48.91 -3.56 -70.24
CA ARG A 9 47.63 -4.05 -69.69
C ARG A 9 47.19 -3.11 -68.55
N LYS A 10 46.16 -2.29 -68.77
CA LYS A 10 45.53 -1.47 -67.70
C LYS A 10 44.78 -2.39 -66.72
N ARG A 11 45.38 -2.64 -65.55
CA ARG A 11 44.67 -3.20 -64.39
C ARG A 11 43.78 -2.11 -63.78
N ARG A 12 42.46 -2.21 -63.95
CA ARG A 12 41.49 -1.39 -63.21
C ARG A 12 41.41 -1.93 -61.78
N GLY A 13 41.89 -1.15 -60.81
CA GLY A 13 41.82 -1.49 -59.39
C GLY A 13 40.38 -1.42 -58.85
N ILE A 14 39.95 -2.47 -58.17
CA ILE A 14 38.64 -2.57 -57.51
C ILE A 14 38.72 -1.80 -56.17
N TYR A 15 38.48 -0.50 -56.19
CA TYR A 15 38.32 0.32 -54.98
C TYR A 15 36.84 0.51 -54.64
N PHE A 16 36.17 -0.54 -54.13
CA PHE A 16 34.79 -0.43 -53.62
C PHE A 16 34.53 -1.18 -52.29
N SER A 17 35.53 -1.75 -51.63
CA SER A 17 35.32 -2.60 -50.44
C SER A 17 35.29 -1.85 -49.09
N ALA A 18 35.80 -0.62 -49.02
CA ALA A 18 35.89 0.12 -47.74
C ALA A 18 34.54 0.67 -47.24
N ARG A 19 33.61 1.04 -48.15
CA ARG A 19 32.25 1.49 -47.79
C ARG A 19 31.36 0.33 -47.35
N ALA A 20 31.46 -0.82 -48.02
CA ALA A 20 30.70 -2.04 -47.67
C ALA A 20 31.06 -2.58 -46.27
N LYS A 21 32.36 -2.57 -45.91
CA LYS A 21 32.84 -3.04 -44.60
C LYS A 21 32.37 -2.14 -43.44
N ARG A 22 32.31 -0.81 -43.66
CA ARG A 22 31.75 0.16 -42.70
C ARG A 22 30.23 0.02 -42.52
N ARG A 23 29.49 -0.23 -43.61
CA ARG A 23 28.04 -0.50 -43.58
C ARG A 23 27.72 -1.79 -42.81
N ARG A 24 28.52 -2.84 -42.99
CA ARG A 24 28.38 -4.13 -42.29
C ARG A 24 28.64 -4.01 -40.79
N ARG A 25 29.64 -3.23 -40.37
CA ARG A 25 29.89 -2.94 -38.93
C ARG A 25 28.76 -2.14 -38.29
N ARG A 26 28.23 -1.12 -38.99
CA ARG A 26 27.06 -0.35 -38.53
C ARG A 26 25.81 -1.22 -38.42
N ALA A 27 25.60 -2.16 -39.34
CA ALA A 27 24.51 -3.12 -39.24
C ALA A 27 24.66 -4.05 -38.03
N ILE A 28 25.87 -4.52 -37.73
CA ILE A 28 26.15 -5.33 -36.54
C ILE A 28 25.85 -4.55 -35.25
N TYR A 29 26.33 -3.31 -35.14
CA TYR A 29 26.02 -2.47 -33.97
C TYR A 29 24.53 -2.14 -33.85
N ALA A 30 23.83 -1.94 -34.97
CA ALA A 30 22.39 -1.72 -34.97
C ALA A 30 21.63 -2.96 -34.45
N ILE A 31 22.08 -4.16 -34.81
CA ILE A 31 21.50 -5.41 -34.30
C ILE A 31 21.75 -5.55 -32.79
N PHE A 32 22.98 -5.31 -32.32
CA PHE A 32 23.27 -5.36 -30.89
C PHE A 32 22.48 -4.33 -30.09
N PHE A 33 22.33 -3.11 -30.62
CA PHE A 33 21.51 -2.07 -29.99
C PHE A 33 20.03 -2.48 -29.96
N LEU A 34 19.50 -3.05 -31.04
CA LEU A 34 18.11 -3.56 -31.08
C LEU A 34 17.89 -4.66 -30.03
N VAL A 35 18.81 -5.62 -29.94
CA VAL A 35 18.75 -6.70 -28.93
C VAL A 35 18.82 -6.12 -27.52
N PHE A 36 19.71 -5.15 -27.28
CA PHE A 36 19.81 -4.47 -25.99
C PHE A 36 18.51 -3.76 -25.62
N VAL A 37 17.90 -3.02 -26.56
CA VAL A 37 16.61 -2.35 -26.33
C VAL A 37 15.53 -3.37 -25.99
N ILE A 38 15.44 -4.49 -26.72
CA ILE A 38 14.46 -5.57 -26.47
C ILE A 38 14.66 -6.17 -25.07
N LEU A 39 15.89 -6.46 -24.67
CA LEU A 39 16.18 -7.01 -23.34
C LEU A 39 15.84 -6.03 -22.22
N VAL A 40 16.15 -4.74 -22.41
CA VAL A 40 15.80 -3.69 -21.46
C VAL A 40 14.28 -3.54 -21.38
N THR A 41 13.57 -3.50 -22.51
CA THR A 41 12.10 -3.43 -22.49
C THR A 41 11.48 -4.64 -21.83
N ALA A 42 11.97 -5.86 -22.11
CA ALA A 42 11.51 -7.08 -21.45
C ALA A 42 11.76 -7.03 -19.93
N TYR A 43 12.92 -6.53 -19.49
CA TYR A 43 13.22 -6.34 -18.07
C TYR A 43 12.28 -5.34 -17.42
N PHE A 44 12.02 -4.19 -18.05
CA PHE A 44 11.07 -3.21 -17.54
C PHE A 44 9.62 -3.74 -17.55
N LEU A 45 9.21 -4.47 -18.59
CA LEU A 45 7.90 -5.13 -18.63
C LEU A 45 7.75 -6.20 -17.55
N GLN A 46 8.83 -6.86 -17.14
CA GLN A 46 8.79 -7.84 -16.05
C GLN A 46 8.85 -7.17 -14.67
N ALA A 47 9.62 -6.09 -14.53
CA ALA A 47 9.79 -5.36 -13.27
C ALA A 47 8.58 -4.45 -12.94
N PHE A 48 7.88 -3.95 -13.96
CA PHE A 48 6.74 -3.03 -13.83
C PHE A 48 5.43 -3.60 -14.40
N GLY A 49 5.46 -4.79 -15.00
CA GLY A 49 4.25 -5.49 -15.39
C GLY A 49 3.59 -6.11 -14.16
N GLU A 50 2.60 -5.41 -13.61
CA GLU A 50 1.57 -6.09 -12.84
C GLU A 50 0.88 -7.08 -13.77
N ASN A 51 1.02 -8.37 -13.46
CA ASN A 51 0.07 -9.47 -13.64
C ASN A 51 0.84 -10.78 -13.75
N LYS A 52 1.24 -11.35 -12.61
CA LYS A 52 1.40 -12.79 -12.51
C LYS A 52 -0.02 -13.39 -12.43
N PRO A 53 -0.46 -14.21 -13.40
CA PRO A 53 -1.69 -14.95 -13.23
C PRO A 53 -1.39 -16.12 -12.31
N GLY A 54 -1.85 -16.04 -11.05
CA GLY A 54 -1.75 -17.15 -10.10
C GLY A 54 -1.32 -16.81 -8.67
N GLU A 55 -1.26 -15.54 -8.27
CA GLU A 55 -1.28 -15.22 -6.84
C GLU A 55 -2.73 -15.26 -6.38
N GLU A 56 -3.04 -16.11 -5.38
CA GLU A 56 -4.29 -16.02 -4.64
C GLU A 56 -4.49 -14.55 -4.26
N GLU A 57 -5.53 -13.92 -4.83
CA GLU A 57 -5.82 -12.51 -4.60
C GLU A 57 -6.14 -12.36 -3.11
N HIS A 58 -5.12 -12.06 -2.31
CA HIS A 58 -5.26 -11.87 -0.87
C HIS A 58 -6.28 -10.75 -0.68
N VAL A 59 -7.50 -11.14 -0.27
CA VAL A 59 -8.63 -10.24 -0.09
C VAL A 59 -8.19 -9.10 0.83
N LYS A 60 -8.22 -7.86 0.34
CA LYS A 60 -7.84 -6.70 1.14
C LYS A 60 -8.95 -6.49 2.17
N ARG A 61 -8.66 -6.68 3.46
CA ARG A 61 -9.66 -6.48 4.52
C ARG A 61 -9.56 -5.09 5.10
N ALA A 62 -10.70 -4.43 5.26
CA ALA A 62 -10.82 -3.16 5.97
C ALA A 62 -11.94 -3.25 7.01
N VAL A 63 -11.83 -2.47 8.08
CA VAL A 63 -12.86 -2.37 9.10
C VAL A 63 -13.12 -0.92 9.47
N ILE A 64 -14.39 -0.59 9.68
CA ILE A 64 -14.84 0.70 10.19
C ILE A 64 -15.41 0.51 11.59
N LEU A 65 -14.84 1.20 12.56
CA LEU A 65 -15.25 1.21 13.96
C LEU A 65 -15.92 2.54 14.27
N ASP A 66 -17.25 2.55 14.34
CA ASP A 66 -18.06 3.74 14.59
C ASP A 66 -18.61 3.75 16.02
N GLY A 67 -17.72 4.00 17.00
CA GLY A 67 -18.10 4.14 18.40
C GLY A 67 -18.88 5.44 18.68
N LEU A 68 -18.77 6.42 17.79
CA LEU A 68 -19.49 7.70 17.88
C LEU A 68 -20.97 7.59 17.48
N SER A 69 -21.40 6.50 16.86
CA SER A 69 -22.74 6.35 16.29
C SER A 69 -23.88 6.42 17.30
N LEU A 70 -23.62 6.11 18.58
CA LEU A 70 -24.63 6.16 19.65
C LEU A 70 -25.13 7.58 19.87
N ASP A 71 -24.21 8.53 19.93
CA ASP A 71 -24.53 9.94 20.19
C ASP A 71 -24.73 10.73 18.89
N PHE A 72 -23.98 10.38 17.84
CA PHE A 72 -24.01 11.05 16.55
C PHE A 72 -24.13 10.03 15.41
N PRO A 73 -25.32 9.48 15.14
CA PRO A 73 -25.51 8.55 14.03
C PRO A 73 -25.21 9.23 12.68
N ASN A 74 -24.50 8.54 11.79
CA ASN A 74 -24.18 9.06 10.46
C ASN A 74 -24.05 7.93 9.43
N SER A 75 -25.19 7.36 9.02
CA SER A 75 -25.23 6.30 8.00
C SER A 75 -24.64 6.75 6.67
N SER A 76 -24.86 8.01 6.27
CA SER A 76 -24.34 8.54 5.01
C SER A 76 -22.80 8.46 4.93
N PHE A 77 -22.11 8.78 6.03
CA PHE A 77 -20.66 8.60 6.12
C PHE A 77 -20.27 7.12 5.97
N ILE A 78 -20.93 6.23 6.73
CA ILE A 78 -20.64 4.80 6.72
C ILE A 78 -20.85 4.20 5.34
N ASP A 79 -22.00 4.45 4.71
CA ASP A 79 -22.35 3.93 3.39
C ASP A 79 -21.39 4.44 2.32
N SER A 80 -21.01 5.72 2.40
CA SER A 80 -20.06 6.32 1.46
C SER A 80 -18.66 5.75 1.62
N ALA A 81 -18.17 5.65 2.86
CA ALA A 81 -16.85 5.11 3.15
C ALA A 81 -16.76 3.63 2.74
N LYS A 82 -17.77 2.83 3.11
CA LYS A 82 -17.87 1.42 2.72
C LYS A 82 -17.85 1.25 1.20
N ARG A 83 -18.70 1.98 0.47
CA ARG A 83 -18.74 1.92 -1.00
C ARG A 83 -17.40 2.28 -1.65
N ILE A 84 -16.72 3.33 -1.16
CA ILE A 84 -15.41 3.74 -1.68
C ILE A 84 -14.37 2.62 -1.48
N LEU A 85 -14.35 2.00 -0.31
CA LEU A 85 -13.41 0.91 0.00
C LEU A 85 -13.73 -0.36 -0.79
N GLU A 86 -15.00 -0.73 -0.92
CA GLU A 86 -15.44 -1.86 -1.73
C GLU A 86 -15.09 -1.66 -3.20
N HIS A 87 -15.30 -0.45 -3.76
CA HIS A 87 -14.85 -0.11 -5.11
C HIS A 87 -13.33 -0.18 -5.29
N ALA A 88 -12.55 -0.02 -4.21
CA ALA A 88 -11.10 -0.17 -4.22
C ALA A 88 -10.65 -1.64 -4.00
N GLY A 89 -11.58 -2.60 -3.97
CA GLY A 89 -11.31 -4.03 -3.82
C GLY A 89 -11.14 -4.49 -2.37
N PHE A 90 -11.65 -3.73 -1.39
CA PHE A 90 -11.64 -4.16 0.01
C PHE A 90 -12.92 -4.94 0.37
N MET A 91 -12.77 -6.00 1.17
CA MET A 91 -13.85 -6.56 1.98
C MET A 91 -13.97 -5.72 3.25
N VAL A 92 -15.13 -5.07 3.45
CA VAL A 92 -15.32 -4.08 4.52
C VAL A 92 -16.27 -4.61 5.59
N GLU A 93 -15.79 -4.65 6.83
CA GLU A 93 -16.59 -4.92 8.02
C GLU A 93 -16.92 -3.60 8.74
N VAL A 94 -18.10 -3.50 9.35
CA VAL A 94 -18.53 -2.30 10.07
C VAL A 94 -19.07 -2.70 11.43
N TYR A 95 -18.54 -2.08 12.48
CA TYR A 95 -19.01 -2.19 13.85
C TYR A 95 -19.41 -0.82 14.36
N SER A 96 -20.60 -0.71 14.95
CA SER A 96 -21.15 0.57 15.43
C SER A 96 -21.57 0.48 16.89
N GLY A 97 -21.47 1.61 17.58
CA GLY A 97 -21.91 1.82 18.96
C GLY A 97 -21.32 0.82 19.93
N ASP A 98 -22.18 0.16 20.71
CA ASP A 98 -21.77 -0.80 21.76
C ASP A 98 -21.02 -2.02 21.22
N ASN A 99 -21.02 -2.26 19.91
CA ASN A 99 -20.22 -3.32 19.29
C ASN A 99 -18.73 -2.95 19.18
N VAL A 100 -18.37 -1.67 19.32
CA VAL A 100 -16.99 -1.19 19.31
C VAL A 100 -16.37 -1.35 20.70
N THR A 101 -15.95 -2.57 21.00
CA THR A 101 -15.45 -2.94 22.32
C THR A 101 -13.93 -3.04 22.40
N LEU A 102 -13.38 -3.02 23.61
CA LEU A 102 -11.95 -3.29 23.84
C LEU A 102 -11.52 -4.66 23.31
N SER A 103 -12.38 -5.66 23.48
CA SER A 103 -12.15 -7.03 23.00
C SER A 103 -12.09 -7.11 21.47
N LEU A 104 -12.87 -6.27 20.78
CA LEU A 104 -12.82 -6.16 19.33
C LEU A 104 -11.48 -5.56 18.91
N LEU A 105 -10.99 -4.49 19.55
CA LEU A 105 -9.68 -3.93 19.22
C LEU A 105 -8.55 -4.97 19.36
N GLN A 106 -8.58 -5.81 20.40
CA GLN A 106 -7.61 -6.89 20.57
C GLN A 106 -7.67 -7.91 19.42
N LYS A 107 -8.87 -8.32 19.00
CA LYS A 107 -9.05 -9.24 17.87
C LYS A 107 -8.58 -8.63 16.55
N LEU A 108 -8.87 -7.34 16.32
CA LEU A 108 -8.47 -6.64 15.11
C LEU A 108 -6.95 -6.47 15.01
N ALA A 109 -6.29 -6.22 16.14
CA ALA A 109 -4.83 -6.12 16.20
C ALA A 109 -4.13 -7.42 15.81
N ALA A 110 -4.72 -8.58 16.12
CA ALA A 110 -4.23 -9.89 15.71
C ALA A 110 -4.67 -10.30 14.28
N GLY A 111 -5.56 -9.52 13.65
CA GLY A 111 -6.10 -9.82 12.33
C GLY A 111 -5.24 -9.29 11.17
N ASP A 112 -5.59 -9.68 9.95
CA ASP A 112 -4.92 -9.31 8.69
C ASP A 112 -5.52 -8.07 8.01
N TYR A 113 -6.09 -7.15 8.79
CA TYR A 113 -6.68 -5.92 8.27
C TYR A 113 -5.62 -4.98 7.70
N ARG A 114 -5.82 -4.56 6.45
CA ARG A 114 -4.94 -3.60 5.77
C ARG A 114 -5.29 -2.15 6.10
N LEU A 115 -6.52 -1.91 6.56
CA LEU A 115 -7.01 -0.59 6.94
C LEU A 115 -8.03 -0.68 8.08
N ILE A 116 -7.87 0.16 9.09
CA ILE A 116 -8.81 0.32 10.21
C ILE A 116 -9.19 1.80 10.27
N ILE A 117 -10.47 2.12 10.17
CA ILE A 117 -11.00 3.48 10.27
C ILE A 117 -11.75 3.61 11.60
N PHE A 118 -11.36 4.60 12.41
CA PHE A 118 -12.03 4.91 13.67
C PHE A 118 -12.87 6.18 13.53
N ARG A 119 -14.14 6.09 13.92
CA ARG A 119 -15.03 7.23 14.15
C ARG A 119 -15.40 7.24 15.64
N VAL A 120 -14.70 8.09 16.39
CA VAL A 120 -14.66 8.07 17.86
C VAL A 120 -14.89 9.46 18.45
N HIS A 121 -15.14 9.50 19.75
CA HIS A 121 -15.25 10.75 20.48
C HIS A 121 -13.90 11.46 20.65
N GLY A 122 -13.93 12.79 20.57
CA GLY A 122 -12.95 13.65 21.22
C GLY A 122 -13.43 14.04 22.62
N GLY A 123 -12.51 14.19 23.56
CA GLY A 123 -12.88 14.53 24.93
C GLY A 123 -11.75 15.14 25.74
N ARG A 124 -12.07 15.42 27.00
CA ARG A 124 -11.12 15.89 27.99
C ARG A 124 -10.63 14.70 28.81
N ILE A 125 -9.31 14.58 28.92
CA ILE A 125 -8.63 13.64 29.81
C ILE A 125 -7.50 14.36 30.52
N ARG A 126 -7.14 13.88 31.71
CA ARG A 126 -5.83 14.22 32.28
C ARG A 126 -4.80 13.53 31.39
N GLN A 127 -3.75 14.26 30.99
CA GLN A 127 -2.70 13.73 30.11
C GLN A 127 -2.25 12.33 30.57
N PRO A 128 -1.94 11.41 29.64
CA PRO A 128 -1.66 11.60 28.20
C PRO A 128 -2.90 11.61 27.27
N ILE A 129 -2.69 11.76 25.94
CA ILE A 129 -3.71 11.52 24.90
C ILE A 129 -4.15 10.05 24.93
N GLY A 130 -5.41 9.76 24.60
CA GLY A 130 -5.88 8.40 24.43
C GLY A 130 -7.15 8.31 23.58
N LEU A 131 -7.45 7.09 23.14
CA LEU A 131 -8.55 6.75 22.25
C LEU A 131 -9.81 6.40 23.05
N PHE A 132 -10.92 7.09 22.80
CA PHE A 132 -12.20 6.83 23.44
C PHE A 132 -12.93 5.70 22.72
N ILE A 133 -13.14 4.57 23.40
CA ILE A 133 -13.69 3.36 22.76
C ILE A 133 -15.12 3.08 23.18
N GLU A 134 -15.35 2.78 24.45
CA GLU A 134 -16.63 2.31 24.98
C GLU A 134 -16.99 3.00 26.29
N GLY A 135 -18.25 2.91 26.69
CA GLY A 135 -18.69 3.34 28.02
C GLY A 135 -17.95 2.57 29.11
N CYS A 136 -17.41 3.28 30.10
CA CYS A 136 -16.63 2.67 31.17
C CYS A 136 -17.45 2.48 32.44
N SER A 137 -17.57 1.23 32.87
CA SER A 137 -17.89 0.91 34.25
C SER A 137 -16.59 0.73 35.05
N PRO A 138 -16.32 1.53 36.10
CA PRO A 138 -15.09 1.42 36.87
C PRO A 138 -14.86 0.05 37.51
N ASP A 139 -15.94 -0.68 37.81
CA ASP A 139 -15.85 -1.95 38.54
C ASP A 139 -15.33 -3.09 37.67
N SER A 140 -15.72 -3.15 36.38
CA SER A 140 -15.32 -4.24 35.49
C SER A 140 -13.86 -4.13 35.03
N GLN A 141 -13.34 -2.91 34.89
CA GLN A 141 -11.98 -2.63 34.42
C GLN A 141 -11.05 -2.11 35.53
N ARG A 142 -11.43 -2.32 36.80
CA ARG A 142 -10.75 -1.74 37.97
C ARG A 142 -9.23 -1.93 37.98
N LYS A 143 -8.76 -3.15 37.69
CA LYS A 143 -7.32 -3.47 37.68
C LYS A 143 -6.56 -2.68 36.61
N ASP A 144 -7.14 -2.54 35.43
CA ASP A 144 -6.52 -1.83 34.31
C ASP A 144 -6.59 -0.31 34.51
N ILE A 145 -7.63 0.17 35.18
CA ILE A 145 -7.73 1.58 35.62
C ILE A 145 -6.71 1.89 36.71
N GLU A 146 -6.61 1.06 37.75
CA GLU A 146 -5.68 1.26 38.87
C GLU A 146 -4.21 1.18 38.43
N SER A 147 -3.90 0.34 37.44
CA SER A 147 -2.56 0.25 36.86
C SER A 147 -2.24 1.35 35.84
N GLY A 148 -3.22 2.18 35.46
CA GLY A 148 -3.07 3.24 34.46
C GLY A 148 -3.00 2.74 33.01
N TYR A 149 -3.31 1.47 32.78
CA TYR A 149 -3.44 0.88 31.45
C TYR A 149 -4.69 1.38 30.74
N ILE A 150 -5.77 1.64 31.48
CA ILE A 150 -6.98 2.29 30.98
C ILE A 150 -7.18 3.59 31.74
N LEU A 151 -7.53 4.66 31.01
CA LEU A 151 -7.84 5.95 31.59
C LEU A 151 -9.36 6.17 31.56
N LEU A 152 -9.85 6.98 32.50
CA LEU A 152 -11.22 7.46 32.48
C LEU A 152 -11.28 8.82 31.80
N GLY A 153 -12.14 8.95 30.80
CA GLY A 153 -12.33 10.20 30.07
C GLY A 153 -13.80 10.58 29.94
N ARG A 154 -14.03 11.89 29.68
CA ARG A 154 -15.36 12.38 29.33
C ARG A 154 -15.32 13.04 27.95
N PRO A 155 -16.19 12.64 27.01
CA PRO A 155 -16.31 13.28 25.71
C PRO A 155 -16.83 14.72 25.86
N TYR A 156 -16.62 15.57 24.86
CA TYR A 156 -17.03 16.98 24.95
C TYR A 156 -18.54 17.18 25.04
N PHE A 157 -19.31 16.29 24.42
CA PHE A 157 -20.77 16.44 24.23
C PHE A 157 -21.60 15.46 25.07
N SER A 158 -20.97 14.69 25.97
CA SER A 158 -21.67 13.78 26.87
C SER A 158 -21.00 13.77 28.24
N ASN A 159 -21.81 13.60 29.28
CA ASN A 159 -21.33 13.48 30.66
C ASN A 159 -21.01 12.03 31.05
N ALA A 160 -21.24 11.08 30.15
CA ALA A 160 -20.89 9.69 30.37
C ALA A 160 -19.37 9.52 30.49
N THR A 161 -18.97 8.51 31.27
CA THR A 161 -17.56 8.16 31.44
C THR A 161 -17.21 7.08 30.44
N TYR A 162 -16.11 7.27 29.72
CA TYR A 162 -15.62 6.35 28.69
C TYR A 162 -14.26 5.80 29.08
N CYS A 163 -14.01 4.56 28.64
CA CYS A 163 -12.70 3.95 28.74
C CYS A 163 -11.84 4.55 27.64
N VAL A 164 -10.71 5.10 28.05
CA VAL A 164 -9.75 5.78 27.18
C VAL A 164 -8.48 4.95 27.13
N ILE A 165 -8.13 4.49 25.94
CA ILE A 165 -6.96 3.66 25.69
C ILE A 165 -5.76 4.56 25.36
N PRO A 166 -4.77 4.67 26.26
CA PRO A 166 -3.56 5.44 26.00
C PRO A 166 -2.58 4.68 25.08
N PRO A 167 -1.62 5.37 24.44
CA PRO A 167 -0.66 4.76 23.52
C PRO A 167 0.10 3.54 24.09
N HIS A 168 0.47 3.56 25.38
CA HIS A 168 1.19 2.43 25.98
C HIS A 168 0.35 1.16 26.06
N TYR A 169 -0.97 1.26 26.28
CA TYR A 169 -1.85 0.10 26.22
C TYR A 169 -1.82 -0.55 24.84
N ILE A 170 -1.86 0.28 23.78
CA ILE A 170 -1.80 -0.20 22.39
C ILE A 170 -0.48 -0.94 22.15
N LEU A 171 0.64 -0.36 22.60
CA LEU A 171 1.97 -0.94 22.38
C LEU A 171 2.21 -2.25 23.15
N ASP A 172 1.66 -2.37 24.35
CA ASP A 172 1.92 -3.50 25.26
C ASP A 172 0.89 -4.63 25.12
N LYS A 173 -0.38 -4.30 24.83
CA LYS A 173 -1.52 -5.22 24.91
C LYS A 173 -2.20 -5.49 23.58
N LEU A 174 -1.94 -4.68 22.55
CA LEU A 174 -2.49 -4.86 21.20
C LEU A 174 -1.40 -5.29 20.20
N ARG A 175 -0.37 -6.00 20.66
CA ARG A 175 0.66 -6.62 19.82
C ARG A 175 0.46 -8.13 19.69
#